data_AF-A0A2N8MFB0-F1
#
_entry.id   AF-A0A2N8MFB0-F1
#
_cell.length_a   1.000
_cell.length_b   1.000
_cell.length_c   1.000
_cell.angle_alpha   90.00
_cell.angle_beta   90.00
_cell.angle_gamma   90.00
#
_symmetry.space_group_name_H-M   'P 1'
#
loop_
_entity.id
_entity.type
_entity.pdbx_description
1 polymer ?
#
loop_
_entity_poly.entity_id
_entity_poly.type
_entity_poly.pdbx_seq_one_letter_code
_entity_poly.pdbx_strand_id
1 'polypeptide(L)'
;MPATDADIAKLSFEDALKELEQIVDKLEKGTVGLEESIAIYARGEALKTHCNDLLRNAEQRIEKISLAADGQPSGTEPLDME
;
A
#
# COMPACT_ATOMS: atom_id res chain seq x y z
N MET A 1 6.93 -23.34 -0.32
CA MET A 1 7.54 -22.09 0.19
C MET A 1 6.47 -21.02 0.07
N PRO A 2 6.01 -20.39 1.16
CA PRO A 2 5.02 -19.32 1.05
C PRO A 2 5.66 -18.15 0.30
N ALA A 3 4.91 -17.56 -0.65
CA ALA A 3 5.39 -16.50 -1.52
C ALA A 3 5.93 -15.33 -0.69
N THR A 4 7.17 -14.96 -0.99
CA THR A 4 7.97 -13.94 -0.34
C THR A 4 7.32 -12.55 -0.41
N ASP A 5 7.55 -11.69 0.58
CA ASP A 5 7.20 -10.26 0.57
C ASP A 5 7.53 -9.54 -0.76
N ALA A 6 8.57 -10.00 -1.47
CA ALA A 6 8.98 -9.49 -2.76
C ALA A 6 7.92 -9.66 -3.87
N ASP A 7 7.01 -10.62 -3.74
CA ASP A 7 5.91 -10.84 -4.67
C ASP A 7 4.76 -9.84 -4.39
N ILE A 8 4.52 -9.51 -3.11
CA ILE A 8 3.49 -8.55 -2.67
C ILE A 8 3.80 -7.15 -3.21
N ALA A 9 5.06 -6.74 -3.18
CA ALA A 9 5.51 -5.44 -3.67
C ALA A 9 5.21 -5.18 -5.17
N LYS A 10 4.94 -6.23 -5.95
CA LYS A 10 4.62 -6.14 -7.39
C LYS A 10 3.11 -6.12 -7.66
N LEU A 11 2.28 -6.37 -6.65
CA LEU A 11 0.83 -6.42 -6.81
C LEU A 11 0.25 -5.03 -7.02
N SER A 12 -0.78 -4.96 -7.87
CA SER A 12 -1.66 -3.79 -7.92
C SER A 12 -2.47 -3.68 -6.62
N PHE A 13 -3.04 -2.51 -6.36
CA PHE A 13 -3.91 -2.33 -5.20
C PHE A 13 -5.09 -3.30 -5.21
N GLU A 14 -5.73 -3.49 -6.37
CA GLU A 14 -6.88 -4.38 -6.53
C GLU A 14 -6.50 -5.85 -6.30
N ASP A 15 -5.35 -6.29 -6.81
CA ASP A 15 -4.87 -7.65 -6.60
C ASP A 15 -4.50 -7.90 -5.14
N ALA A 16 -3.81 -6.95 -4.50
CA ALA A 16 -3.44 -7.05 -3.09
C ALA A 16 -4.67 -7.06 -2.17
N LEU A 17 -5.68 -6.24 -2.48
CA LEU A 17 -6.95 -6.23 -1.75
C LEU A 17 -7.70 -7.55 -1.89
N LYS A 18 -7.79 -8.08 -3.11
CA LYS A 18 -8.45 -9.36 -3.38
C LYS A 18 -7.78 -10.52 -2.65
N GLU A 19 -6.45 -10.52 -2.58
CA GLU A 19 -5.72 -11.54 -1.84
C GLU A 19 -5.95 -11.41 -0.33
N LEU A 20 -6.04 -10.18 0.19
CA LEU A 20 -6.37 -9.92 1.59
C LEU A 20 -7.78 -10.43 1.93
N GLU A 21 -8.78 -10.19 1.07
CA GLU A 21 -10.15 -10.72 1.25
C GLU A 21 -10.17 -12.26 1.30
N GLN A 22 -9.39 -12.92 0.44
CA GLN A 22 -9.26 -14.38 0.45
C GLN A 22 -8.61 -14.91 1.74
N ILE A 23 -7.66 -14.18 2.31
CA ILE A 23 -7.03 -14.54 3.57
C ILE A 23 -8.04 -14.40 4.72
N VAL A 24 -8.81 -13.32 4.75
CA VAL A 24 -9.85 -13.09 5.76
C VAL A 24 -10.91 -14.19 5.69
N ASP A 25 -11.42 -14.50 4.50
CA ASP A 25 -12.41 -15.57 4.29
C ASP A 25 -11.90 -16.94 4.78
N LYS A 26 -10.62 -17.26 4.57
CA LYS A 26 -9.99 -18.49 5.08
C LYS A 26 -9.88 -18.51 6.60
N LEU A 27 -9.51 -17.38 7.22
CA LEU A 27 -9.42 -17.24 8.67
C LEU A 27 -10.81 -17.37 9.32
N GLU A 28 -11.83 -16.75 8.73
CA GLU A 28 -13.22 -16.81 9.22
C GLU A 28 -13.82 -18.22 9.13
N LYS A 29 -13.47 -18.97 8.07
CA LYS A 29 -13.92 -20.37 7.92
C LYS A 29 -13.33 -21.31 8.97
N GLY A 30 -12.22 -20.94 9.61
CA GLY A 30 -11.59 -21.73 10.68
C GLY A 30 -11.13 -23.13 10.25
N THR A 31 -11.02 -23.38 8.95
CA THR A 31 -10.59 -24.67 8.37
C THR A 31 -9.08 -24.80 8.24
N VAL A 32 -8.34 -23.75 8.57
CA VAL A 32 -6.87 -23.67 8.51
C VAL A 32 -6.24 -24.07 9.83
N GLY A 33 -5.21 -24.93 9.77
CA GLY A 33 -4.44 -25.34 10.95
C GLY A 33 -3.67 -24.16 11.56
N LEU A 34 -3.25 -24.28 12.83
CA LEU A 34 -2.60 -23.19 13.57
C LEU A 34 -1.38 -22.59 12.85
N GLU A 35 -0.49 -23.44 12.32
CA GLU A 35 0.69 -22.98 11.58
C GLU A 35 0.32 -22.22 10.30
N GLU A 36 -0.72 -22.69 9.60
CA GLU A 36 -1.21 -22.03 8.39
C GLU A 36 -1.89 -20.71 8.71
N SER A 37 -2.67 -20.65 9.79
CA SER A 37 -3.29 -19.42 10.32
C SER A 37 -2.25 -18.34 10.62
N ILE A 38 -1.12 -18.71 11.22
CA ILE A 38 -0.01 -17.77 11.48
C ILE A 38 0.61 -17.29 10.17
N ALA A 39 0.82 -18.20 9.20
CA ALA A 39 1.42 -17.84 7.91
C ALA A 39 0.52 -16.91 7.07
N ILE A 40 -0.78 -17.19 6.98
CA ILE A 40 -1.72 -16.34 6.24
C ILE A 40 -1.96 -15.01 6.96
N TYR A 41 -1.92 -14.97 8.29
CA TYR A 41 -1.99 -13.72 9.04
C TYR A 41 -0.80 -12.80 8.73
N ALA A 42 0.43 -13.34 8.80
CA ALA A 42 1.64 -12.58 8.47
C ALA A 42 1.60 -12.04 7.03
N ARG A 43 1.12 -12.85 6.08
CA ARG A 43 0.90 -12.41 4.69
C ARG A 43 -0.16 -11.30 4.60
N GLY A 44 -1.24 -11.41 5.37
CA GLY A 44 -2.28 -10.39 5.45
C GLY A 44 -1.76 -9.05 5.98
N GLU A 45 -0.89 -9.05 6.99
CA GLU A 45 -0.25 -7.82 7.47
C GLU A 45 0.66 -7.16 6.41
N ALA A 46 1.42 -7.96 5.66
CA ALA A 46 2.25 -7.46 4.57
C ALA A 46 1.39 -6.86 3.44
N LEU A 47 0.31 -7.54 3.03
CA LEU A 47 -0.65 -7.04 2.04
C LEU A 47 -1.30 -5.73 2.50
N LYS A 48 -1.71 -5.64 3.77
CA LYS A 48 -2.29 -4.42 4.34
C LYS A 48 -1.31 -3.25 4.27
N THR A 49 -0.05 -3.49 4.60
CA THR A 49 1.02 -2.48 4.56
C THR A 49 1.21 -1.98 3.14
N HIS A 50 1.32 -2.90 2.18
CA HIS A 50 1.45 -2.57 0.75
C HIS A 50 0.26 -1.75 0.23
N CYS A 51 -0.97 -2.13 0.57
CA CYS A 51 -2.16 -1.37 0.20
C CYS A 51 -2.13 0.06 0.77
N ASN A 52 -1.67 0.24 2.01
CA ASN A 52 -1.54 1.55 2.63
C ASN A 52 -0.50 2.42 1.91
N ASP A 53 0.66 1.85 1.57
CA ASP A 53 1.71 2.55 0.84
C ASP A 53 1.25 2.99 -0.57
N LEU A 54 0.49 2.14 -1.26
CA LEU A 54 -0.10 2.49 -2.56
C LEU A 54 -1.09 3.66 -2.45
N LEU A 55 -1.96 3.64 -1.45
CA LEU A 55 -2.90 4.75 -1.19
C LEU A 55 -2.16 6.04 -0.86
N ARG A 56 -1.18 5.97 0.04
CA ARG A 56 -0.34 7.12 0.40
C ARG A 56 0.38 7.70 -0.80
N ASN A 57 0.90 6.86 -1.71
CA ASN A 57 1.52 7.32 -2.94
C ASN A 57 0.52 8.04 -3.85
N ALA A 58 -0.69 7.49 -3.99
CA ALA A 58 -1.76 8.12 -4.78
C ALA A 58 -2.16 9.48 -4.19
N GLU A 59 -2.32 9.58 -2.88
CA GLU A 59 -2.62 10.83 -2.17
C GLU A 59 -1.54 11.89 -2.41
N GLN A 60 -0.26 11.53 -2.25
CA GLN A 60 0.86 12.44 -2.52
C GLN A 60 0.91 12.92 -3.97
N ARG A 61 0.52 12.07 -4.92
CA ARG A 61 0.45 12.46 -6.34
C ARG A 61 -0.69 13.44 -6.58
N ILE A 62 -1.86 13.23 -5.97
CA ILE A 62 -3.00 14.13 -6.06
C ILE A 62 -2.66 15.48 -5.43
N GLU A 63 -2.06 15.48 -4.25
CA GLU A 63 -1.62 16.70 -3.55
C GLU A 63 -0.68 17.53 -4.43
N LYS A 64 0.35 16.92 -5.02
CA LYS A 64 1.28 17.61 -5.95
C LYS A 64 0.57 18.23 -7.16
N ILE A 65 -0.40 17.51 -7.75
CA ILE A 65 -1.18 18.04 -8.88
C ILE A 65 -2.08 19.19 -8.42
N SER A 66 -2.70 19.09 -7.24
CA SER A 66 -3.54 20.14 -6.67
C SER A 66 -2.74 21.41 -6.36
N LEU A 67 -1.56 21.30 -5.74
CA LEU A 67 -0.69 22.45 -5.48
C LEU A 67 -0.23 23.12 -6.79
N ALA A 68 0.02 22.34 -7.84
CA ALA A 68 0.36 22.88 -9.15
C ALA A 68 -0.82 23.58 -9.83
N ALA A 69 -2.05 23.13 -9.59
CA ALA A 69 -3.27 23.72 -10.15
C ALA A 69 -3.71 25.00 -9.41
N ASP A 70 -3.44 25.12 -8.11
CA ASP A 70 -3.74 26.31 -7.29
C ASP A 70 -2.68 27.44 -7.45
N GLY A 71 -1.65 27.21 -8.27
CA GLY A 71 -0.83 28.29 -8.84
C GLY A 71 0.25 28.89 -7.94
N GLN A 72 0.66 28.22 -6.86
CA GLN A 72 1.79 28.69 -6.05
C GLN A 72 3.06 27.84 -6.30
N PRO A 73 4.09 28.38 -7.00
CA PRO A 73 5.36 27.70 -7.13
C PRO A 73 6.11 27.68 -5.78
N SER A 74 6.42 26.49 -5.26
CA SER A 74 7.47 26.32 -4.25
C SER A 74 8.83 26.48 -4.93
N GLY A 75 9.24 27.74 -5.07
CA GLY A 75 10.47 28.13 -5.74
C GLY A 75 10.63 29.64 -5.72
N THR A 76 10.53 30.25 -4.53
CA THR A 76 11.13 31.58 -4.33
C THR A 76 12.40 31.37 -3.52
N GLU A 77 13.47 30.96 -4.20
CA GLU A 77 14.78 31.40 -3.74
C GLU A 77 14.74 32.94 -3.81
N PRO A 78 14.94 33.65 -2.70
CA PRO A 78 15.04 35.10 -2.75
C PRO A 78 16.21 35.41 -3.68
N LEU A 79 15.92 36.11 -4.78
CA LEU A 79 16.97 36.72 -5.57
C LEU A 79 17.60 37.78 -4.67
N ASP A 80 18.77 37.47 -4.10
CA ASP A 80 19.69 38.48 -3.60
C ASP A 80 19.91 39.49 -4.73
N MET A 81 19.18 40.61 -4.65
CA MET A 81 19.49 41.83 -5.37
C MET A 81 20.11 42.77 -4.35
N GLU A 82 21.38 43.07 -4.61
CA GLU A 82 22.38 43.85 -3.86
C GLU A 82 21.85 45.03 -3.01
#